data_AF-A0A7V4ZF94-F1
#
_entry.id   AF-A0A7V4ZF94-F1
#
_cell.length_a   1.000
_cell.length_b   1.000
_cell.length_c   1.000
_cell.angle_alpha   90.00
_cell.angle_beta   90.00
_cell.angle_gamma   90.00
#
_symmetry.space_group_name_H-M   'P 1'
#
loop_
_entity.id
_entity.type
_entity.pdbx_description
1 polymer ?
#
loop_
_entity_poly.entity_id
_entity_poly.type
_entity_poly.pdbx_seq_one_letter_code
_entity_poly.pdbx_strand_id
1 'polypeptide(L)'
;MLRLRAFVPALLVVLLAASACKARPTTSATPAAANDPAEVVSTFLTAWSQARYADMYRLLLPDDQAAYAEDAFTSAYRDFASAAKLTA
;
A
#
# COMPACT_ATOMS: atom_id res chain seq x y z
N MET A 1 60.90 24.84 11.03
CA MET A 1 60.51 24.60 9.62
C MET A 1 59.10 24.03 9.60
N LEU A 2 58.16 24.80 9.07
CA LEU A 2 56.74 24.45 8.90
C LEU A 2 56.61 23.35 7.83
N ARG A 3 55.94 22.23 8.11
CA ARG A 3 55.48 21.29 7.08
C ARG A 3 53.95 21.17 7.12
N LEU A 4 53.37 21.84 6.14
CA LEU A 4 51.99 21.79 5.71
C LEU A 4 51.72 20.47 4.94
N ARG A 5 50.46 20.01 4.95
CA ARG A 5 49.83 18.96 4.09
C ARG A 5 50.01 17.53 4.62
N ALA A 6 48.99 16.65 4.63
CA ALA A 6 47.94 16.50 3.64
C ALA A 6 46.63 15.92 4.21
N PHE A 7 45.54 16.44 3.64
CA PHE A 7 44.13 16.19 3.87
C PHE A 7 43.68 15.01 2.99
N VAL A 8 44.02 13.75 3.31
CA VAL A 8 43.73 12.62 2.38
C VAL A 8 43.51 11.27 3.10
N PRO A 9 42.38 11.05 3.80
CA PRO A 9 41.83 9.69 3.71
C PRO A 9 40.32 9.63 3.45
N ALA A 10 39.61 10.76 3.44
CA ALA A 10 38.14 10.77 3.34
C ALA A 10 37.59 10.37 1.96
N LEU A 11 38.41 10.34 0.90
CA LEU A 11 37.94 10.08 -0.46
C LEU A 11 37.79 8.58 -0.79
N LEU A 12 38.36 7.67 0.01
CA LEU A 12 38.40 6.25 -0.34
C LEU A 12 37.16 5.43 0.11
N VAL A 13 36.32 5.99 0.99
CA VAL A 13 35.17 5.27 1.59
C VAL A 13 33.90 5.39 0.74
N VAL A 14 33.79 6.41 -0.13
CA VAL A 14 32.57 6.67 -0.91
C VAL A 14 32.45 5.78 -2.16
N LEU A 15 33.55 5.23 -2.67
CA LEU A 15 33.56 4.46 -3.92
C LEU A 15 33.17 2.98 -3.79
N LEU A 16 33.03 2.42 -2.58
CA LEU A 16 32.69 1.00 -2.39
C LEU A 16 31.18 0.69 -2.28
N ALA A 17 30.31 1.70 -2.33
CA ALA A 17 28.87 1.51 -2.12
C ALA A 17 28.06 1.21 -3.41
N ALA A 18 28.70 1.15 -4.58
CA ALA A 18 27.99 1.22 -5.87
C ALA A 18 27.82 -0.13 -6.63
N SER A 19 28.17 -1.29 -6.07
CA SER A 19 28.29 -2.52 -6.88
C SER A 19 27.45 -3.72 -6.43
N ALA A 20 26.38 -3.52 -5.68
CA ALA A 20 25.49 -4.63 -5.28
C ALA A 20 24.04 -4.48 -5.78
N CYS A 21 23.85 -4.05 -7.04
CA CYS A 21 22.60 -4.33 -7.75
C CYS A 21 22.59 -5.81 -8.19
N LYS A 22 22.28 -6.69 -7.25
CA LYS A 22 22.03 -8.11 -7.52
C LYS A 22 20.73 -8.18 -8.32
N ALA A 23 20.82 -8.45 -9.62
CA ALA A 23 19.67 -8.61 -10.50
C ALA A 23 18.72 -9.66 -9.90
N ARG A 24 17.59 -9.20 -9.37
CA ARG A 24 16.53 -10.06 -8.87
C ARG A 24 15.90 -10.72 -10.10
N PRO A 25 15.81 -12.05 -10.19
CA PRO A 25 15.11 -12.69 -11.29
C PRO A 25 13.67 -12.21 -11.29
N THR A 26 13.28 -11.52 -12.36
CA THR A 26 11.90 -11.12 -12.61
C THR A 26 11.12 -12.39 -12.94
N THR A 27 10.44 -12.95 -11.95
CA THR A 27 9.32 -13.86 -12.21
C THR A 27 8.30 -13.03 -12.99
N SER A 28 8.16 -13.31 -14.29
CA SER A 28 7.09 -12.75 -15.10
C SER A 28 5.78 -13.27 -14.51
N ALA A 29 5.13 -12.45 -13.68
CA ALA A 29 3.85 -12.79 -13.11
C ALA A 29 2.86 -12.90 -14.28
N THR A 30 2.27 -14.08 -14.47
CA THR A 30 1.06 -14.21 -15.28
C THR A 30 0.06 -13.17 -14.76
N PRO A 31 -0.52 -12.31 -15.62
CA PRO A 31 -1.54 -11.38 -15.20
C PRO A 31 -2.64 -12.15 -14.47
N ALA A 32 -2.88 -11.82 -13.20
CA ALA A 32 -3.99 -12.39 -12.46
C ALA A 32 -5.28 -12.08 -13.26
N ALA A 33 -6.16 -13.07 -13.39
CA ALA A 33 -7.47 -12.83 -13.97
C ALA A 33 -8.11 -11.67 -13.19
N ALA A 34 -8.50 -10.61 -13.90
CA ALA A 34 -9.21 -9.51 -13.28
C ALA A 34 -10.53 -10.07 -12.72
N ASN A 35 -10.84 -9.74 -11.47
CA ASN A 35 -12.14 -10.08 -10.89
C ASN A 35 -13.24 -9.44 -11.73
N ASP A 36 -14.37 -10.14 -11.92
CA ASP A 36 -15.54 -9.55 -12.55
C ASP A 36 -16.01 -8.33 -11.73
N PRO A 37 -16.10 -7.13 -12.32
CA PRO A 37 -16.57 -5.95 -11.61
C PRO A 37 -17.93 -6.14 -10.94
N ALA A 38 -18.84 -6.90 -11.56
CA ALA A 38 -20.16 -7.15 -10.99
C ALA A 38 -20.07 -7.98 -9.70
N GLU A 39 -19.15 -8.95 -9.66
CA GLU A 39 -18.90 -9.78 -8.48
C GLU A 39 -18.29 -8.96 -7.33
N VAL A 40 -17.33 -8.08 -7.64
CA VAL A 40 -16.72 -7.19 -6.63
C VAL A 40 -17.76 -6.26 -6.01
N VAL A 41 -18.60 -5.63 -6.84
CA VAL A 41 -19.68 -4.74 -6.34
C VAL A 41 -20.68 -5.52 -5.50
N SER A 42 -21.10 -6.71 -5.96
CA SER A 42 -22.01 -7.57 -5.20
C SER A 42 -21.43 -7.96 -3.83
N THR A 43 -20.15 -8.32 -3.80
CA THR A 43 -19.44 -8.68 -2.56
C THR A 43 -19.34 -7.48 -1.62
N PHE A 44 -19.03 -6.29 -2.16
CA PHE A 44 -18.96 -5.05 -1.38
C PHE A 44 -20.30 -4.70 -0.74
N LEU A 45 -21.39 -4.74 -1.52
CA LEU A 45 -22.74 -4.45 -1.03
C LEU A 45 -23.23 -5.49 -0.01
N THR A 46 -22.90 -6.77 -0.23
CA THR A 46 -23.18 -7.84 0.73
C THR A 46 -22.46 -7.58 2.05
N ALA A 47 -21.17 -7.28 2.01
CA ALA A 47 -20.38 -6.95 3.20
C ALA A 47 -20.93 -5.71 3.93
N TRP A 48 -21.33 -4.67 3.20
CA TRP A 48 -21.99 -3.50 3.78
C TRP A 48 -23.25 -3.89 4.55
N SER A 49 -24.18 -4.60 3.90
CA SER A 49 -25.47 -4.97 4.51
C SER A 49 -25.34 -5.82 5.77
N GLN A 50 -24.22 -6.54 5.91
CA GLN A 50 -23.88 -7.36 7.06
C GLN A 50 -23.01 -6.63 8.10
N ALA A 51 -22.77 -5.32 7.92
CA ALA A 51 -21.86 -4.51 8.74
C ALA A 51 -20.41 -5.06 8.81
N ARG A 52 -19.97 -5.77 7.77
CA ARG A 52 -18.64 -6.38 7.64
C ARG A 52 -17.66 -5.42 6.97
N TYR A 53 -17.43 -4.26 7.59
CA TYR A 53 -16.64 -3.18 6.99
C TYR A 53 -15.17 -3.55 6.70
N ALA A 54 -14.57 -4.43 7.50
CA ALA A 54 -13.22 -4.95 7.23
C ALA A 54 -13.16 -5.75 5.92
N ASP A 55 -14.23 -6.47 5.57
CA ASP A 55 -14.30 -7.19 4.30
C ASP A 55 -14.49 -6.24 3.12
N MET A 56 -15.20 -5.12 3.31
CA MET A 56 -15.25 -4.04 2.31
C MET A 56 -13.87 -3.44 2.06
N TYR A 57 -13.07 -3.22 3.11
CA TYR A 57 -11.72 -2.67 3.00
C TYR A 57 -10.79 -3.58 2.19
N ARG A 58 -10.92 -4.91 2.35
CA ARG A 58 -10.13 -5.89 1.60
C ARG A 58 -10.38 -5.88 0.10
N LEU A 59 -11.51 -5.32 -0.35
CA LEU A 59 -11.85 -5.18 -1.77
C LEU A 59 -11.25 -3.92 -2.42
N LEU A 60 -10.67 -3.02 -1.63
CA LEU A 60 -10.00 -1.83 -2.15
C LEU A 60 -8.75 -2.19 -2.94
N LEU A 61 -8.37 -1.32 -3.87
CA LEU A 61 -7.09 -1.42 -4.55
C LEU A 61 -5.94 -1.26 -3.54
N PRO A 62 -4.77 -1.88 -3.77
CA PRO A 62 -3.63 -1.75 -2.88
C PRO A 62 -3.21 -0.30 -2.63
N ASP A 63 -3.28 0.55 -3.64
CA ASP A 63 -2.94 1.97 -3.52
C ASP A 63 -3.92 2.70 -2.59
N ASP A 64 -5.20 2.33 -2.60
CA ASP A 64 -6.21 2.88 -1.71
C ASP A 64 -6.04 2.35 -0.28
N GLN A 65 -5.69 1.07 -0.10
CA GLN A 65 -5.35 0.53 1.22
C GLN A 65 -4.09 1.17 1.81
N ALA A 66 -3.15 1.60 0.97
CA ALA A 66 -1.98 2.36 1.40
C ALA A 66 -2.33 3.81 1.77
N ALA A 67 -3.28 4.41 1.07
CA ALA A 67 -3.72 5.78 1.31
C ALA A 67 -4.66 5.92 2.51
N TYR A 68 -5.49 4.92 2.80
CA TYR A 68 -6.50 4.95 3.84
C TYR A 68 -6.29 3.78 4.80
N ALA A 69 -6.02 4.07 6.07
CA ALA A 69 -5.92 3.02 7.08
C ALA A 69 -7.27 2.30 7.27
N GLU A 70 -7.23 0.98 7.50
CA GLU A 70 -8.41 0.14 7.70
C GLU A 70 -9.33 0.69 8.81
N ASP A 71 -8.77 1.09 9.95
CA ASP A 71 -9.56 1.64 11.06
C ASP A 71 -10.29 2.93 10.67
N ALA A 72 -9.64 3.81 9.90
CA ALA A 72 -10.27 5.05 9.45
C ALA A 72 -11.40 4.77 8.46
N PHE A 73 -11.18 3.86 7.52
CA PHE A 73 -12.21 3.42 6.56
C PHE A 73 -13.41 2.80 7.29
N THR A 74 -13.17 1.84 8.17
CA THR A 74 -14.24 1.13 8.87
C THR A 74 -15.00 2.02 9.86
N SER A 75 -14.34 2.99 10.50
CA SER A 75 -15.00 4.00 11.33
C SER A 75 -15.94 4.86 10.49
N ALA A 76 -15.48 5.37 9.35
CA ALA A 76 -16.29 6.23 8.49
C ALA A 76 -17.59 5.55 8.03
N TYR A 77 -17.52 4.28 7.62
CA TYR A 77 -18.72 3.52 7.22
C TYR A 77 -19.65 3.20 8.38
N ARG A 78 -19.09 2.91 9.57
CA ARG A 78 -19.89 2.70 10.79
C ARG A 78 -20.62 3.97 11.19
N ASP A 79 -19.93 5.10 11.18
CA ASP A 79 -20.48 6.41 11.52
C ASP A 79 -21.59 6.78 10.52
N PHE A 80 -21.33 6.60 9.21
CA PHE A 80 -22.34 6.80 8.18
C PHE A 80 -23.56 5.92 8.40
N ALA A 81 -23.39 4.61 8.62
CA ALA A 81 -24.52 3.69 8.86
C ALA A 81 -25.32 4.03 10.13
N SER A 82 -24.66 4.60 11.15
CA SER A 82 -25.35 5.04 12.37
C SER A 82 -26.24 6.27 12.13
N ALA A 83 -25.74 7.22 11.32
CA ALA A 83 -26.38 8.50 11.05
C ALA A 83 -27.40 8.44 9.92
N ALA A 84 -27.13 7.66 8.86
CA ALA A 84 -28.00 7.53 7.70
C ALA A 84 -29.20 6.66 8.06
N LYS A 85 -30.39 7.27 8.08
CA LYS A 85 -31.68 6.58 8.18
C LYS A 85 -32.36 6.64 6.81
N LEU A 86 -32.72 5.49 6.27
CA LEU A 86 -33.49 5.39 5.04
C LEU A 86 -34.98 5.30 5.41
N THR A 87 -35.82 5.97 4.62
CA THR A 87 -37.28 5.78 4.65
C THR A 87 -37.68 4.80 3.55
N ALA A 88 -38.78 4.08 3.77
CA ALA A 88 -39.45 3.29 2.74
C ALA A 88 -40.28 4.17 1.82
#